data_AF-A0A542PWY4-F1
#
_entry.id   AF-A0A542PWY4-F1
#
_cell.length_a   1.000
_cell.length_b   1.000
_cell.length_c   1.000
_cell.angle_alpha   90.00
_cell.angle_beta   90.00
_cell.angle_gamma   90.00
#
_symmetry.space_group_name_H-M   'P 1'
#
loop_
_entity.id
_entity.type
_entity.pdbx_description
1 polymer ?
#
loop_
_entity_poly.entity_id
_entity_poly.type
_entity_poly.pdbx_seq_one_letter_code
_entity_poly.pdbx_strand_id
1 'polypeptide(L)'
;MTARVARFSQHELPPLTIAVLPAREAYDYETFRHRLADVSVLDQSVAIRVFRIPLLAVPAGGRRRGGYFSTASLSVGLAVRGLLQGRPGFTSPRLRWSPYRDACHIVEWGETPPSCWDDVARGRFYGDSDIAFADFCAALPPPLPAAHDPLFGVPEPFPRSFVERRRGPTSPSNEHAREEERTCVGMFPPVLQLRRPIAKPPR
;
A
#
# COMPACT_ATOMS: atom_id res chain seq x y z
N MET A 1 -13.15 -34.78 -42.90
CA MET A 1 -12.07 -34.49 -41.94
C MET A 1 -12.55 -33.36 -41.02
N THR A 2 -13.04 -33.68 -39.83
CA THR A 2 -13.67 -32.71 -38.92
C THR A 2 -12.74 -32.48 -37.73
N ALA A 3 -12.12 -31.31 -37.68
CA ALA A 3 -11.21 -30.94 -36.60
C ALA A 3 -12.03 -30.63 -35.33
N ARG A 4 -11.83 -31.46 -34.31
CA ARG A 4 -12.42 -31.31 -32.98
C ARG A 4 -11.60 -30.26 -32.24
N VAL A 5 -12.12 -29.03 -32.13
CA VAL A 5 -11.54 -28.00 -31.26
C VAL A 5 -11.67 -28.49 -29.83
N ALA A 6 -10.55 -28.95 -29.26
CA ALA A 6 -10.45 -29.23 -27.84
C ALA A 6 -10.65 -27.89 -27.11
N ARG A 7 -11.85 -27.71 -26.52
CA ARG A 7 -12.06 -26.66 -25.52
C ARG A 7 -11.12 -26.98 -24.37
N PHE A 8 -10.06 -26.19 -24.24
CA PHE A 8 -9.32 -26.12 -22.99
C PHE A 8 -10.34 -25.69 -21.93
N SER A 9 -10.79 -26.64 -21.10
CA SER A 9 -11.49 -26.31 -19.87
C SER A 9 -10.59 -25.33 -19.14
N GLN A 10 -11.06 -24.10 -19.00
CA GLN A 10 -10.47 -23.15 -18.08
C GLN A 10 -10.43 -23.90 -16.75
N HIS A 11 -9.23 -24.19 -16.25
CA HIS A 11 -9.06 -24.55 -14.86
C HIS A 11 -9.70 -23.41 -14.08
N GLU A 12 -10.92 -23.62 -13.60
CA GLU A 12 -11.60 -22.72 -12.69
C GLU A 12 -10.70 -22.67 -11.46
N LEU A 13 -9.82 -21.68 -11.44
CA LEU A 13 -9.15 -21.30 -10.22
C LEU A 13 -10.29 -21.04 -9.23
N PRO A 14 -10.23 -21.64 -8.02
CA PRO A 14 -11.29 -21.44 -7.04
C PRO A 14 -11.51 -19.93 -6.88
N PRO A 15 -12.78 -19.48 -6.80
CA PRO A 15 -13.09 -18.07 -6.74
C PRO A 15 -12.27 -17.42 -5.62
N LEU A 16 -11.76 -16.22 -5.90
CA LEU A 16 -10.92 -15.50 -4.96
C LEU A 16 -11.72 -15.24 -3.67
N THR A 17 -11.42 -16.00 -2.62
CA THR A 17 -12.11 -15.88 -1.34
C THR A 17 -11.55 -14.70 -0.56
N ILE A 18 -12.44 -13.78 -0.21
CA ILE A 18 -12.14 -12.66 0.71
C ILE A 18 -12.98 -12.88 1.96
N ALA A 19 -12.33 -12.94 3.12
CA ALA A 19 -12.99 -13.19 4.39
C ALA A 19 -12.49 -12.24 5.48
N VAL A 20 -13.36 -11.95 6.44
CA VAL A 20 -13.01 -11.28 7.69
C VAL A 20 -12.81 -12.34 8.77
N LEU A 21 -11.71 -12.24 9.48
CA LEU A 21 -11.30 -13.13 10.56
C LEU A 21 -11.01 -12.30 11.83
N PRO A 22 -10.93 -12.94 13.01
CA PRO A 22 -10.42 -12.30 14.23
C PRO A 22 -9.06 -11.64 14.00
N ALA A 23 -8.83 -10.46 14.61
CA ALA A 23 -7.58 -9.71 14.48
C ALA A 23 -6.31 -10.56 14.72
N ARG A 24 -6.35 -11.42 15.73
CA ARG A 24 -5.24 -12.30 16.14
C ARG A 24 -4.83 -13.32 15.08
N GLU A 25 -5.65 -13.56 14.07
CA GLU A 25 -5.30 -14.42 12.94
C GLU A 25 -4.46 -13.70 11.88
N ALA A 26 -4.34 -12.36 11.94
CA ALA A 26 -3.51 -11.63 10.99
C ALA A 26 -2.02 -11.96 11.17
N TYR A 27 -1.32 -12.16 10.06
CA TYR A 27 0.10 -12.48 10.05
C TYR A 27 0.96 -11.37 10.69
N ASP A 28 0.54 -10.11 10.52
CA ASP A 28 1.22 -8.92 11.03
C ASP A 28 0.66 -8.43 12.39
N TYR A 29 -0.18 -9.23 13.07
CA TYR A 29 -0.81 -8.83 14.34
C TYR A 29 0.21 -8.41 15.42
N GLU A 30 1.20 -9.25 15.70
CA GLU A 30 2.20 -8.96 16.74
C GLU A 30 3.07 -7.75 16.37
N THR A 31 3.34 -7.55 15.07
CA THR A 31 4.04 -6.35 14.60
C THR A 31 3.26 -5.08 14.94
N PHE A 32 1.94 -5.07 14.70
CA PHE A 32 1.10 -3.93 15.10
C PHE A 32 0.99 -3.79 16.62
N ARG A 33 0.86 -4.90 17.37
CA ARG A 33 0.79 -4.90 18.83
C ARG A 33 2.01 -4.23 19.48
N HIS A 34 3.20 -4.49 18.97
CA HIS A 34 4.43 -3.86 19.46
C HIS A 34 4.56 -2.39 19.05
N ARG A 35 4.00 -2.02 17.90
CA ARG A 35 4.18 -0.67 17.35
C ARG A 35 3.17 0.34 17.84
N LEU A 36 1.92 -0.05 18.08
CA LEU A 36 0.85 0.89 18.39
C LEU A 36 1.03 1.54 19.77
N ALA A 37 0.82 2.86 19.82
CA ALA A 37 0.81 3.62 21.07
C ALA A 37 -0.38 3.26 21.97
N ASP A 38 -1.51 2.93 21.36
CA ASP A 38 -2.72 2.47 22.04
C ASP A 38 -3.06 1.08 21.52
N VAL A 39 -2.78 0.05 22.34
CA VAL A 39 -2.98 -1.35 21.97
C VAL A 39 -4.46 -1.74 22.00
N SER A 40 -5.33 -0.99 22.70
CA SER A 40 -6.75 -1.32 22.83
C SER A 40 -7.51 -1.25 21.50
N VAL A 41 -6.99 -0.51 20.51
CA VAL A 41 -7.55 -0.48 19.14
C VAL A 41 -7.49 -1.84 18.45
N LEU A 42 -6.66 -2.77 18.93
CA LEU A 42 -6.60 -4.14 18.44
C LEU A 42 -7.84 -4.95 18.77
N ASP A 43 -8.59 -4.59 19.81
CA ASP A 43 -9.84 -5.28 20.20
C ASP A 43 -10.95 -5.06 19.16
N GLN A 44 -10.88 -3.96 18.41
CA GLN A 44 -11.79 -3.61 17.32
C GLN A 44 -11.21 -3.89 15.92
N SER A 45 -9.96 -4.35 15.86
CA SER A 45 -9.29 -4.68 14.61
C SER A 45 -9.85 -5.96 14.00
N VAL A 46 -9.63 -6.12 12.70
CA VAL A 46 -10.04 -7.33 11.97
C VAL A 46 -8.93 -7.78 11.05
N ALA A 47 -8.81 -9.09 10.86
CA ALA A 47 -7.92 -9.66 9.87
C ALA A 47 -8.70 -9.80 8.54
N ILE A 48 -8.14 -9.27 7.46
CA ILE A 48 -8.69 -9.39 6.12
C ILE A 48 -7.87 -10.44 5.38
N ARG A 49 -8.48 -11.60 5.13
CA ARG A 49 -7.85 -12.66 4.36
C ARG A 49 -8.23 -12.51 2.89
N VAL A 50 -7.25 -12.19 2.07
CA VAL A 50 -7.34 -12.31 0.62
C VAL A 50 -6.61 -13.61 0.25
N PHE A 51 -7.35 -14.60 -0.24
CA PHE A 51 -6.83 -15.95 -0.49
C PHE A 51 -6.33 -16.66 0.79
N ARG A 52 -5.02 -16.69 1.04
CA ARG A 52 -4.42 -17.44 2.16
C ARG A 52 -3.74 -16.59 3.24
N ILE A 53 -3.47 -15.31 2.97
CA ILE A 53 -2.68 -14.47 3.88
C ILE A 53 -3.62 -13.43 4.51
N PRO A 54 -3.98 -13.59 5.80
CA PRO A 54 -4.70 -12.58 6.55
C PRO A 54 -3.77 -11.42 6.93
N LEU A 55 -4.15 -10.20 6.54
CA LEU A 55 -3.46 -8.97 6.92
C LEU A 55 -4.36 -8.12 7.82
N LEU A 56 -3.76 -7.43 8.79
CA LEU A 56 -4.50 -6.69 9.81
C LEU A 56 -5.04 -5.37 9.24
N ALA A 57 -6.34 -5.13 9.41
CA ALA A 57 -6.96 -3.83 9.26
C ALA A 57 -7.21 -3.24 10.65
N VAL A 58 -6.48 -2.17 10.97
CA VAL A 58 -6.57 -1.49 12.28
C VAL A 58 -7.46 -0.24 12.16
N PRO A 59 -8.55 -0.15 12.95
CA PRO A 59 -9.46 0.99 12.92
C PRO A 59 -8.76 2.28 13.36
N ALA A 60 -9.36 3.42 13.02
CA ALA A 60 -9.06 4.66 13.71
C ALA A 60 -9.62 4.60 15.14
N GLY A 61 -8.90 5.18 16.11
CA GLY A 61 -9.19 5.12 17.53
C GLY A 61 -8.03 5.62 18.37
N GLY A 62 -8.32 6.18 19.54
CA GLY A 62 -7.30 6.79 20.40
C GLY A 62 -6.53 7.88 19.65
N ARG A 63 -5.21 7.69 19.50
CA ARG A 63 -4.33 8.60 18.75
C ARG A 63 -4.28 8.33 17.24
N ARG A 64 -4.74 7.16 16.79
CA ARG A 64 -4.72 6.73 15.39
C ARG A 64 -5.89 7.36 14.64
N ARG A 65 -5.58 8.14 13.59
CA ARG A 65 -6.58 8.94 12.85
C ARG A 65 -7.10 8.29 11.57
N GLY A 66 -6.45 7.21 11.13
CA GLY A 66 -6.85 6.50 9.92
C GLY A 66 -6.01 5.26 9.66
N GLY A 67 -6.26 4.64 8.52
CA GLY A 67 -5.55 3.44 8.08
C GLY A 67 -5.76 3.19 6.60
N TYR A 68 -5.03 2.22 6.07
CA TYR A 68 -5.20 1.79 4.69
C TYR A 68 -4.92 0.31 4.51
N PHE A 69 -5.47 -0.27 3.44
CA PHE A 69 -5.22 -1.63 2.99
C PHE A 69 -4.82 -1.59 1.51
N SER A 70 -3.60 -2.01 1.19
CA SER A 70 -3.09 -2.04 -0.19
C SER A 70 -3.50 -3.31 -0.92
N THR A 71 -3.82 -3.20 -2.21
CA THR A 71 -4.14 -4.35 -3.06
C THR A 71 -3.74 -4.11 -4.52
N ALA A 72 -3.35 -5.19 -5.22
CA ALA A 72 -3.10 -5.16 -6.66
C ALA A 72 -4.40 -5.13 -7.49
N SER A 73 -5.54 -5.51 -6.92
CA SER A 73 -6.78 -5.76 -7.68
C SER A 73 -7.90 -4.81 -7.27
N LEU A 74 -8.56 -4.21 -8.27
CA LEU A 74 -9.73 -3.35 -8.08
C LEU A 74 -10.88 -4.11 -7.42
N SER A 75 -11.15 -5.35 -7.84
CA SER A 75 -12.25 -6.16 -7.29
C SER A 75 -12.01 -6.52 -5.83
N VAL A 76 -10.75 -6.84 -5.46
CA VAL A 76 -10.36 -7.01 -4.06
C VAL A 76 -10.56 -5.72 -3.28
N GLY A 77 -10.15 -4.56 -3.83
CA GLY A 77 -10.32 -3.27 -3.18
C GLY A 77 -11.78 -2.91 -2.91
N LEU A 78 -12.67 -3.15 -3.88
CA LEU A 78 -14.11 -2.94 -3.72
C LEU A 78 -14.71 -3.85 -2.64
N ALA A 79 -14.34 -5.13 -2.65
CA ALA A 79 -14.81 -6.08 -1.64
C ALA A 79 -14.34 -5.70 -0.23
N VAL A 80 -13.05 -5.37 -0.07
CA VAL A 80 -12.48 -4.92 1.21
C VAL A 80 -13.16 -3.65 1.70
N ARG A 81 -13.39 -2.66 0.83
CA ARG A 81 -14.16 -1.45 1.16
C ARG A 81 -15.54 -1.80 1.70
N GLY A 82 -16.26 -2.71 1.03
CA GLY A 82 -17.57 -3.18 1.46
C GLY A 82 -17.54 -3.89 2.82
N LEU A 83 -16.52 -4.72 3.08
CA LEU A 83 -16.35 -5.43 4.34
C LEU A 83 -16.07 -4.50 5.53
N LEU A 84 -15.40 -3.37 5.29
CA LEU A 84 -15.08 -2.38 6.32
C LEU A 84 -16.20 -1.37 6.54
N GLN A 85 -17.09 -1.18 5.57
CA GLN A 85 -18.18 -0.22 5.65
C GLN A 85 -19.08 -0.50 6.86
N GLY A 86 -19.34 0.53 7.67
CA GLY A 86 -20.22 0.43 8.84
C GLY A 86 -19.59 -0.21 10.08
N ARG A 87 -18.33 -0.66 10.01
CA ARG A 87 -17.62 -1.17 11.18
C ARG A 87 -17.10 -0.02 12.07
N PRO A 88 -17.17 -0.14 13.40
CA PRO A 88 -16.62 0.84 14.33
C PRO A 88 -15.14 1.15 14.02
N GLY A 89 -14.79 2.43 14.00
CA GLY A 89 -13.44 2.92 13.73
C GLY A 89 -12.96 2.84 12.27
N PHE A 90 -13.74 2.23 11.35
CA PHE A 90 -13.47 2.26 9.91
C PHE A 90 -14.32 3.32 9.20
N THR A 91 -14.20 4.57 9.65
CA THR A 91 -15.05 5.67 9.16
C THR A 91 -14.77 5.99 7.69
N SER A 92 -15.83 5.97 6.88
CA SER A 92 -15.81 6.34 5.45
C SER A 92 -14.72 5.65 4.62
N PRO A 93 -14.72 4.32 4.46
CA PRO A 93 -13.77 3.61 3.61
C PRO A 93 -13.85 4.06 2.14
N ARG A 94 -12.71 4.44 1.58
CA ARG A 94 -12.55 5.00 0.22
C ARG A 94 -11.54 4.18 -0.55
N LEU A 95 -11.92 3.77 -1.76
CA LEU A 95 -11.00 3.14 -2.70
C LEU A 95 -10.31 4.22 -3.55
N ARG A 96 -8.98 4.17 -3.64
CA ARG A 96 -8.18 5.12 -4.43
C ARG A 96 -7.06 4.40 -5.16
N TRP A 97 -6.51 5.07 -6.17
CA TRP A 97 -5.24 4.66 -6.75
C TRP A 97 -4.12 4.79 -5.71
N SER A 98 -3.27 3.78 -5.65
CA SER A 98 -2.09 3.81 -4.78
C SER A 98 -1.09 4.85 -5.28
N PRO A 99 -0.48 5.67 -4.40
CA PRO A 99 0.66 6.49 -4.76
C PRO A 99 1.96 5.68 -4.89
N TYR A 100 1.98 4.43 -4.41
CA TYR A 100 3.12 3.53 -4.46
C TYR A 100 3.05 2.64 -5.70
N ARG A 101 4.19 2.44 -6.38
CA ARG A 101 4.28 1.67 -7.63
C ARG A 101 4.08 0.16 -7.46
N ASP A 102 4.25 -0.35 -6.25
CA ASP A 102 4.13 -1.76 -5.91
C ASP A 102 2.68 -2.17 -5.60
N ALA A 103 1.78 -1.22 -5.32
CA ALA A 103 0.36 -1.45 -5.17
C ALA A 103 -0.44 -0.73 -6.27
N CYS A 104 -1.55 -1.32 -6.72
CA CYS A 104 -2.39 -0.70 -7.73
C CYS A 104 -3.45 0.21 -7.06
N HIS A 105 -4.09 -0.32 -6.02
CA HIS A 105 -5.15 0.36 -5.29
C HIS A 105 -4.89 0.35 -3.78
N ILE A 106 -5.49 1.32 -3.09
CA ILE A 106 -5.55 1.38 -1.63
C ILE A 106 -6.99 1.60 -1.19
N VAL A 107 -7.40 0.92 -0.12
CA VAL A 107 -8.63 1.22 0.61
C VAL A 107 -8.22 2.01 1.85
N GLU A 108 -8.53 3.30 1.89
CA GLU A 108 -8.23 4.20 3.02
C GLU A 108 -9.48 4.41 3.89
N TRP A 109 -9.29 4.58 5.20
CA TRP A 109 -10.37 4.96 6.14
C TRP A 109 -9.89 5.98 7.15
N GLY A 110 -10.85 6.65 7.80
CA GLY A 110 -10.59 7.73 8.73
C GLY A 110 -10.26 9.05 8.02
N GLU A 111 -9.40 9.84 8.65
CA GLU A 111 -8.95 11.13 8.16
C GLU A 111 -7.99 11.00 6.96
N THR A 112 -7.64 12.12 6.32
CA THR A 112 -6.68 12.11 5.21
C THR A 112 -5.25 12.12 5.78
N PRO A 113 -4.37 11.19 5.39
CA PRO A 113 -2.99 11.19 5.84
C PRO A 113 -2.25 12.44 5.34
N PRO A 114 -1.20 12.90 6.04
CA PRO A 114 -0.34 13.97 5.56
C PRO A 114 0.19 13.66 4.16
N SER A 115 0.14 14.64 3.25
CA SER A 115 0.61 14.49 1.87
C SER A 115 2.14 14.54 1.73
N CYS A 116 2.84 15.00 2.78
CA CYS A 116 4.29 15.02 2.83
C CYS A 116 4.85 13.60 3.01
N TRP A 117 6.01 13.35 2.41
CA TRP A 117 6.82 12.15 2.63
C TRP A 117 7.56 12.19 3.99
N ASP A 118 6.94 12.80 5.00
CA ASP A 118 7.46 12.86 6.37
C ASP A 118 6.99 11.61 7.13
N ASP A 119 7.91 10.66 7.30
CA ASP A 119 7.65 9.41 8.00
C ASP A 119 7.25 9.63 9.47
N VAL A 120 7.73 10.70 10.11
CA VAL A 120 7.37 11.04 11.50
C VAL A 120 5.90 11.43 11.58
N ALA A 121 5.47 12.34 10.71
CA ALA A 121 4.08 12.79 10.65
C ALA A 121 3.14 11.63 10.32
N ARG A 122 3.56 10.73 9.43
CA ARG A 122 2.80 9.52 9.08
C ARG A 122 2.73 8.51 10.21
N GLY A 123 3.84 8.22 10.90
CA GLY A 123 3.86 7.32 12.05
C GLY A 123 2.89 7.78 13.15
N ARG A 124 2.93 9.07 13.49
CA ARG A 124 1.98 9.68 14.44
C ARG A 124 0.53 9.59 13.96
N PHE A 125 0.28 9.83 12.68
CA PHE A 125 -1.05 9.70 12.09
C PHE A 125 -1.62 8.27 12.21
N TYR A 126 -0.77 7.26 12.00
CA TYR A 126 -1.13 5.84 12.13
C TYR A 126 -1.06 5.32 13.57
N GLY A 127 -0.71 6.16 14.54
CA GLY A 127 -0.73 5.81 15.96
C GLY A 127 0.46 4.95 16.40
N ASP A 128 1.60 5.03 15.71
CA ASP A 128 2.83 4.41 16.19
C ASP A 128 3.26 5.03 17.53
N SER A 129 3.81 4.19 18.40
CA SER A 129 4.40 4.58 19.68
C SER A 129 5.72 5.31 19.48
N ASP A 130 6.10 6.14 20.46
CA ASP A 130 7.38 6.85 20.41
C ASP A 130 8.58 5.88 20.45
N ILE A 131 8.40 4.70 21.04
CA ILE A 131 9.40 3.62 21.04
C ILE A 131 9.56 3.03 19.64
N ALA A 132 8.45 2.67 18.97
CA ALA A 132 8.49 2.15 17.60
C ALA A 132 9.12 3.16 16.63
N PHE A 133 8.89 4.44 16.87
CA PHE A 133 9.53 5.51 16.13
C PHE A 133 11.04 5.59 16.40
N ALA A 134 11.48 5.47 17.66
CA ALA A 134 12.90 5.44 18.00
C ALA A 134 13.62 4.25 17.37
N ASP A 135 13.01 3.07 17.40
CA ASP A 135 13.53 1.85 16.77
C ASP A 135 13.65 2.01 15.25
N PHE A 136 12.66 2.64 14.60
CA PHE A 136 12.71 2.96 13.19
C PHE A 136 13.89 3.88 12.86
N CYS A 137 14.06 4.97 13.61
CA CYS A 137 15.16 5.92 13.43
C CYS A 137 16.52 5.25 13.64
N ALA A 138 16.65 4.36 14.62
CA ALA A 138 17.87 3.62 14.91
C ALA A 138 18.21 2.58 13.82
N ALA A 139 17.21 2.06 13.10
CA ALA A 139 17.39 1.11 12.01
C ALA A 139 17.72 1.76 10.66
N LEU A 140 17.58 3.09 10.53
CA LEU A 140 18.00 3.80 9.33
C LEU A 140 19.53 3.74 9.22
N PRO A 141 20.07 3.46 8.01
CA PRO A 141 21.50 3.59 7.81
C PRO A 141 21.93 5.02 8.15
N PRO A 142 23.13 5.21 8.74
CA PRO A 142 23.64 6.56 8.95
C PRO A 142 23.59 7.31 7.61
N PRO A 143 23.26 8.61 7.61
CA PRO A 143 23.30 9.39 6.39
C PRO A 143 24.67 9.17 5.76
N LEU A 144 24.69 8.77 4.49
CA LEU A 144 25.94 8.65 3.77
C LEU A 144 26.69 9.97 3.98
N PRO A 145 27.99 9.93 4.35
CA PRO A 145 28.77 11.15 4.48
C PRO A 145 28.53 11.94 3.21
N ALA A 146 28.12 13.20 3.35
CA ALA A 146 27.86 14.07 2.20
C ALA A 146 29.09 13.94 1.30
N ALA A 147 28.92 13.25 0.18
CA ALA A 147 29.99 13.14 -0.78
C ALA A 147 30.23 14.59 -1.20
N HIS A 148 31.31 15.18 -0.70
CA HIS A 148 31.94 16.29 -1.39
C HIS A 148 32.34 15.67 -2.72
N ASP A 149 31.43 15.75 -3.68
CA ASP A 149 31.71 15.44 -5.06
C ASP A 149 32.17 16.75 -5.68
N PRO A 150 33.49 17.03 -5.76
CA PRO A 150 33.99 18.24 -6.39
C PRO A 150 33.71 18.30 -7.90
N LEU A 151 33.01 17.30 -8.47
CA LEU A 151 32.71 17.21 -9.90
C LEU A 151 31.28 17.62 -10.26
N PHE A 152 30.37 17.85 -9.30
CA PHE A 152 29.08 18.49 -9.60
C PHE A 152 29.25 20.01 -9.60
N GLY A 153 29.83 20.51 -10.69
CA GLY A 153 29.60 21.89 -11.11
C GLY A 153 28.10 22.17 -11.13
N VAL A 154 27.73 23.36 -10.66
CA VAL A 154 26.37 23.89 -10.62
C VAL A 154 25.65 23.56 -11.94
N PRO A 155 24.49 22.87 -11.94
CA PRO A 155 23.75 22.69 -13.18
C PRO A 155 23.30 24.07 -13.69
N GLU A 156 23.76 24.44 -14.88
CA GLU A 156 23.23 25.54 -15.67
C GLU A 156 21.69 25.52 -15.67
N PRO A 157 21.01 26.66 -15.50
CA PRO A 157 19.56 26.72 -15.48
C PRO A 157 19.01 26.20 -16.82
N PHE A 158 18.13 25.19 -16.74
CA PHE A 158 17.41 24.65 -17.89
C PHE A 158 16.75 25.77 -18.71
N PRO A 159 16.83 25.74 -20.06
CA PRO A 159 16.13 26.70 -20.90
C PRO A 159 14.61 26.56 -20.72
N ARG A 160 13.95 27.70 -20.48
CA ARG A 160 12.52 27.88 -20.15
C ARG A 160 11.50 27.47 -21.24
N SER A 161 11.90 26.79 -22.31
CA SER A 161 11.03 26.59 -23.50
C SER A 161 10.16 25.33 -23.50
N PHE A 162 9.97 24.62 -22.37
CA PHE A 162 9.16 23.38 -22.33
C PHE A 162 7.87 23.46 -21.51
N VAL A 163 7.42 24.66 -21.12
CA VAL A 163 6.14 24.87 -20.42
C VAL A 163 5.21 25.75 -21.26
N GLU A 164 4.92 25.33 -22.50
CA GLU A 164 3.79 25.89 -23.26
C GLU A 164 3.46 25.04 -24.48
N ARG A 165 2.89 23.85 -24.25
CA ARG A 165 1.98 23.19 -25.21
C ARG A 165 1.31 21.99 -24.56
N ARG A 166 0.10 22.21 -24.05
CA ARG A 166 -1.10 21.34 -24.14
C ARG A 166 -2.20 21.88 -23.23
N ARG A 167 -2.85 22.95 -23.69
CA ARG A 167 -4.28 23.17 -23.44
C ARG A 167 -4.99 22.98 -24.78
N GLY A 168 -5.94 22.04 -24.83
CA GLY A 168 -6.84 21.84 -25.95
C GLY A 168 -7.36 20.40 -26.04
N PRO A 169 -8.63 20.18 -26.42
CA PRO A 169 -9.57 19.41 -25.61
C PRO A 169 -10.09 18.11 -26.27
N THR A 170 -11.07 17.50 -25.58
CA THR A 170 -12.07 16.48 -25.99
C THR A 170 -11.68 14.99 -25.94
N SER A 171 -12.33 14.30 -25.00
CA SER A 171 -12.76 12.89 -25.09
C SER A 171 -13.72 12.68 -26.29
N PRO A 172 -14.12 11.45 -26.70
CA PRO A 172 -13.94 10.15 -26.04
C PRO A 172 -13.53 8.98 -26.97
N SER A 173 -13.07 7.86 -26.40
CA SER A 173 -13.34 6.53 -26.97
C SER A 173 -13.07 5.43 -25.94
N ASN A 174 -14.15 4.68 -25.67
CA ASN A 174 -14.14 3.39 -25.00
C ASN A 174 -13.54 2.35 -25.94
N GLU A 175 -12.30 1.93 -25.71
CA GLU A 175 -11.75 0.64 -26.17
C GLU A 175 -10.31 0.59 -25.69
N HIS A 176 -10.04 0.09 -24.48
CA HIS A 176 -8.74 -0.46 -24.02
C HIS A 176 -8.80 -0.96 -22.56
N ALA A 177 -9.98 -1.36 -22.08
CA ALA A 177 -10.14 -1.83 -20.69
C ALA A 177 -9.95 -3.36 -20.52
N ARG A 178 -9.18 -4.02 -21.37
CA ARG A 178 -9.09 -5.51 -21.36
C ARG A 178 -7.71 -6.14 -21.43
N GLU A 179 -6.60 -5.40 -21.35
CA GLU A 179 -5.28 -6.04 -21.55
C GLU A 179 -4.15 -5.64 -20.58
N GLU A 180 -4.44 -5.02 -19.43
CA GLU A 180 -3.45 -4.77 -18.38
C GLU A 180 -3.68 -5.54 -17.07
N GLU A 181 -4.40 -6.68 -17.13
CA GLU A 181 -4.56 -7.59 -15.97
C GLU A 181 -3.44 -8.64 -15.85
N ARG A 182 -2.42 -8.58 -16.71
CA ARG A 182 -1.29 -9.50 -16.66
C ARG A 182 -0.08 -8.81 -16.04
N THR A 183 0.35 -9.36 -14.91
CA THR A 183 1.64 -9.13 -14.22
C THR A 183 1.61 -8.16 -13.04
N CYS A 184 0.82 -8.49 -12.01
CA CYS A 184 1.06 -8.03 -10.63
C CYS A 184 1.00 -9.22 -9.65
N VAL A 185 1.76 -10.28 -9.92
CA VAL A 185 2.01 -11.36 -8.93
C VAL A 185 3.33 -11.04 -8.23
N GLY A 186 3.33 -9.94 -7.49
CA GLY A 186 4.38 -9.58 -6.55
C GLY A 186 3.85 -9.83 -5.15
N MET A 187 4.50 -10.72 -4.42
CA MET A 187 4.23 -11.00 -3.00
C MET A 187 4.37 -9.68 -2.22
N PHE A 188 3.27 -9.20 -1.63
CA PHE A 188 3.23 -7.91 -0.93
C PHE A 188 3.86 -8.02 0.46
N PRO A 189 4.87 -7.20 0.80
CA PRO A 189 5.29 -7.04 2.19
C PRO A 189 4.32 -6.11 2.94
N PRO A 190 4.14 -6.31 4.26
CA PRO A 190 3.35 -5.40 5.09
C PRO A 190 4.05 -4.04 5.21
N VAL A 191 3.21 -3.03 5.42
CA VAL A 191 3.50 -1.61 5.54
C VAL A 191 4.76 -1.31 6.38
N LEU A 192 5.68 -0.52 5.80
CA LEU A 192 6.98 -0.06 6.32
C LEU A 192 8.08 -1.13 6.46
N GLN A 193 8.20 -2.06 5.50
CA GLN A 193 9.48 -2.75 5.29
C GLN A 193 10.40 -1.91 4.38
N LEU A 194 11.36 -1.25 5.05
CA LEU A 194 12.68 -0.86 4.56
C LEU A 194 13.01 -1.31 3.13
N ARG A 195 13.27 -0.35 2.24
CA ARG A 195 14.23 -0.58 1.16
C ARG A 195 15.61 -0.75 1.79
N ARG A 196 15.96 -1.96 2.26
CA ARG A 196 17.37 -2.30 2.53
C ARG A 196 18.07 -2.43 1.16
N PRO A 197 19.13 -1.66 0.87
CA PRO A 197 19.96 -1.97 -0.29
C PRO A 197 20.61 -3.35 -0.08
N ILE A 198 20.48 -4.22 -1.08
CA ILE A 198 21.20 -5.49 -1.12
C ILE A 198 22.68 -5.16 -1.26
N ALA A 199 23.42 -5.22 -0.15
CA ALA A 199 24.88 -5.15 -0.20
C ALA A 199 25.40 -6.42 -0.91
N LYS A 200 26.10 -6.23 -2.04
CA LYS A 200 26.87 -7.32 -2.65
C LYS A 200 28.01 -7.72 -1.70
N PRO A 201 28.26 -9.03 -1.51
CA PRO A 201 29.40 -9.46 -0.72
C PRO A 201 30.71 -9.04 -1.41
N PRO A 202 31.77 -8.72 -0.63
CA PRO A 202 33.08 -8.45 -1.18
C PRO A 202 33.65 -9.71 -1.85
N ARG A 203 34.37 -9.50 -2.94
CA ARG A 203 35.15 -10.54 -3.64
C ARG A 203 36.42 -10.87 -2.89
#